data_AF-C9SP28-F1
#
_entry.id   AF-C9SP28-F1
#
_cell.length_a   1.000
_cell.length_b   1.000
_cell.length_c   1.000
_cell.angle_alpha   90.00
_cell.angle_beta   90.00
_cell.angle_gamma   90.00
#
_symmetry.space_group_name_H-M   'P 1'
#
loop_
_entity.id
_entity.type
_entity.pdbx_description
1 polymer ?
#
loop_
_entity_poly.entity_id
_entity_poly.type
_entity_poly.pdbx_seq_one_letter_code
_entity_poly.pdbx_strand_id
1 'polypeptide(L)'
;MACNGAPNPTSPTSVIHTVQAGQDVTALWRYMLSTTGTGPADIMDSTHKGPTLAYLKKVSSATSDSGIGDGWFKIQEDGFTNGVWGTEKVINGQGKHTIRIPECIAPGQYLLRAEMIALHGAGSYPGAQFYMECAQINVVGGTGTANPATVSFPGAYKGTDPGVQLSIYYPPVTNYIIPGPRPFTCSGGGSSPPPTTPPPATTAAPPTQPPPATTAVPPPATTAAPPATGGAAQWAQCGGVGHTGPTTCVAPYKCNVVNQYYSQCY
;
A
#
# COMPACT_ATOMS: atom_id res chain seq x y z
N MET A 1 -8.19 5.38 11.71
CA MET A 1 -6.93 4.91 11.08
C MET A 1 -6.17 3.93 11.96
N ALA A 2 -5.98 4.18 13.26
CA ALA A 2 -5.32 3.22 14.14
C ALA A 2 -6.12 1.91 14.30
N CYS A 3 -7.29 1.98 14.95
CA CYS A 3 -8.13 0.82 15.27
C CYS A 3 -9.59 1.04 14.87
N ASN A 4 -9.83 1.42 13.59
CA ASN A 4 -11.12 1.93 13.12
C ASN A 4 -11.56 3.18 13.91
N GLY A 5 -12.85 3.47 13.97
CA GLY A 5 -13.45 4.56 14.73
C GLY A 5 -14.33 5.46 13.87
N ALA A 6 -14.66 6.65 14.38
CA ALA A 6 -15.58 7.58 13.72
C ALA A 6 -15.29 7.75 12.21
N PRO A 7 -16.32 7.71 11.35
CA PRO A 7 -17.75 7.70 11.69
C PRO A 7 -18.30 6.33 12.12
N ASN A 8 -17.50 5.26 12.08
CA ASN A 8 -17.94 3.90 12.40
C ASN A 8 -17.65 3.60 13.88
N PRO A 9 -18.68 3.53 14.75
CA PRO A 9 -18.45 3.22 16.16
C PRO A 9 -17.90 1.79 16.31
N THR A 10 -16.92 1.65 17.19
CA THR A 10 -16.35 0.34 17.58
C THR A 10 -16.90 -0.09 18.94
N SER A 11 -17.06 -1.39 19.15
CA SER A 11 -17.49 -1.94 20.44
C SER A 11 -16.27 -2.29 21.30
N PRO A 12 -16.20 -1.81 22.57
CA PRO A 12 -15.13 -2.22 23.48
C PRO A 12 -15.30 -3.69 23.88
N THR A 13 -14.19 -4.34 24.26
CA THR A 13 -14.18 -5.71 24.79
C THR A 13 -13.16 -5.83 25.91
N SER A 14 -13.47 -6.62 26.95
CA SER A 14 -12.53 -6.94 28.02
C SER A 14 -11.70 -8.20 27.73
N VAL A 15 -11.97 -8.88 26.61
CA VAL A 15 -11.30 -10.14 26.26
C VAL A 15 -9.88 -9.85 25.78
N ILE A 16 -8.90 -10.54 26.38
CA ILE A 16 -7.51 -10.56 25.92
C ILE A 16 -7.17 -11.99 25.52
N HIS A 17 -6.77 -12.20 24.27
CA HIS A 17 -6.38 -13.52 23.79
C HIS A 17 -4.92 -13.80 24.14
N THR A 18 -4.64 -14.92 24.80
CA THR A 18 -3.25 -15.35 25.05
C THR A 18 -2.68 -15.98 23.78
N VAL A 19 -1.47 -15.57 23.41
CA VAL A 19 -0.83 -15.94 22.15
C VAL A 19 0.64 -16.28 22.40
N GLN A 20 1.11 -17.44 21.95
CA GLN A 20 2.53 -17.79 22.00
C GLN A 20 3.31 -17.00 20.95
N ALA A 21 4.44 -16.40 21.33
CA ALA A 21 5.36 -15.82 20.38
C ALA A 21 5.92 -16.93 19.47
N GLY A 22 6.10 -16.63 18.19
CA GLY A 22 6.46 -17.65 17.19
C GLY A 22 5.29 -18.58 16.85
N GLN A 23 4.04 -18.17 17.03
CA GLN A 23 2.89 -18.89 16.48
C GLN A 23 2.17 -18.05 15.43
N ASP A 24 1.36 -18.72 14.61
CA ASP A 24 0.48 -18.06 13.66
C ASP A 24 -0.87 -17.84 14.31
N VAL A 25 -1.39 -16.62 14.18
CA VAL A 25 -2.79 -16.29 14.44
C VAL A 25 -3.49 -16.04 13.11
N THR A 26 -4.81 -16.22 13.06
CA THR A 26 -5.58 -15.96 11.84
C THR A 26 -6.68 -14.96 12.14
N ALA A 27 -6.60 -13.77 11.54
CA ALA A 27 -7.72 -12.84 11.50
C ALA A 27 -8.78 -13.38 10.54
N LEU A 28 -10.03 -13.41 10.97
CA LEU A 28 -11.16 -13.88 10.17
C LEU A 28 -11.98 -12.69 9.70
N TRP A 29 -11.91 -12.43 8.39
CA TRP A 29 -12.68 -11.37 7.73
C TRP A 29 -14.06 -11.86 7.35
N ARG A 30 -15.06 -11.00 7.49
CA ARG A 30 -16.45 -11.23 7.09
C ARG A 30 -17.02 -9.92 6.55
N TYR A 31 -18.00 -10.03 5.65
CA TYR A 31 -18.69 -8.88 5.07
C TYR A 31 -19.44 -8.07 6.13
N MET A 32 -20.12 -8.74 7.06
CA MET A 32 -20.83 -8.13 8.18
C MET A 32 -20.67 -8.97 9.45
N LEU A 33 -20.96 -8.36 10.62
CA LEU A 33 -20.96 -9.05 11.91
C LEU A 33 -21.92 -10.25 11.97
N SER A 34 -23.03 -10.20 11.22
CA SER A 34 -24.04 -11.25 11.15
C SER A 34 -23.76 -12.31 10.09
N THR A 35 -22.69 -12.18 9.29
CA THR A 35 -22.37 -13.12 8.23
C THR A 35 -21.95 -14.47 8.80
N THR A 36 -22.64 -15.54 8.41
CA THR A 36 -22.37 -16.92 8.84
C THR A 36 -21.64 -17.76 7.79
N GLY A 37 -21.72 -17.35 6.52
CA GLY A 37 -21.05 -18.01 5.40
C GLY A 37 -19.56 -17.70 5.32
N THR A 38 -18.89 -18.38 4.39
CA THR A 38 -17.44 -18.23 4.12
C THR A 38 -17.09 -18.23 2.64
N GLY A 39 -18.09 -18.13 1.76
CA GLY A 39 -17.86 -17.95 0.34
C GLY A 39 -17.29 -16.55 0.05
N PRO A 40 -16.75 -16.29 -1.16
CA PRO A 40 -16.13 -15.00 -1.49
C PRO A 40 -17.00 -13.76 -1.14
N ALA A 41 -18.29 -13.80 -1.46
CA ALA A 41 -19.24 -12.71 -1.16
C ALA A 41 -19.54 -12.54 0.34
N ASP A 42 -19.28 -13.57 1.15
CA ASP A 42 -19.38 -13.50 2.61
C ASP A 42 -18.17 -12.82 3.25
N ILE A 43 -17.11 -12.53 2.48
CA ILE A 43 -15.87 -11.93 2.98
C ILE A 43 -15.79 -10.46 2.59
N MET A 44 -15.69 -10.18 1.29
CA MET A 44 -15.58 -8.84 0.73
C MET A 44 -15.84 -8.91 -0.78
N ASP A 45 -16.40 -7.85 -1.37
CA ASP A 45 -16.65 -7.79 -2.81
C ASP A 45 -15.34 -7.98 -3.61
N SER A 46 -15.39 -8.80 -4.67
CA SER A 46 -14.21 -9.18 -5.46
C SER A 46 -13.50 -8.01 -6.16
N THR A 47 -14.18 -6.87 -6.32
CA THR A 47 -13.57 -5.64 -6.84
C THR A 47 -12.56 -5.03 -5.87
N HIS A 48 -12.60 -5.38 -4.58
CA HIS A 48 -11.77 -4.80 -3.52
C HIS A 48 -10.35 -5.39 -3.50
N LYS A 49 -9.68 -5.26 -4.65
CA LYS A 49 -8.29 -5.65 -4.85
C LYS A 49 -7.34 -4.69 -4.12
N GLY A 50 -6.37 -5.25 -3.42
CA GLY A 50 -5.34 -4.50 -2.71
C GLY A 50 -4.57 -5.37 -1.71
N PRO A 51 -3.72 -4.78 -0.87
CA PRO A 51 -2.90 -5.53 0.07
C PRO A 51 -3.67 -5.96 1.33
N THR A 52 -3.13 -6.97 2.02
CA THR A 52 -3.38 -7.19 3.45
C THR A 52 -2.14 -6.87 4.26
N LEU A 53 -2.31 -6.36 5.47
CA LEU A 53 -1.23 -5.96 6.36
C LEU A 53 -1.57 -6.29 7.82
N ALA A 54 -0.57 -6.55 8.64
CA ALA A 54 -0.76 -6.61 10.09
C ALA A 54 0.37 -5.92 10.86
N TYR A 55 0.00 -5.30 11.98
CA TYR A 55 0.88 -4.55 12.86
C TYR A 55 0.67 -4.94 14.32
N LEU A 56 1.73 -4.83 15.11
CA LEU A 56 1.66 -4.91 16.57
C LEU A 56 2.03 -3.57 17.19
N LYS A 57 1.41 -3.25 18.32
CA LYS A 57 1.81 -2.16 19.23
C LYS A 57 1.91 -2.69 20.64
N LYS A 58 3.08 -2.58 21.27
CA LYS A 58 3.25 -2.94 22.69
C LYS A 58 2.49 -1.90 23.53
N VAL A 59 1.69 -2.39 24.48
CA VAL A 59 0.89 -1.52 25.36
C VAL A 59 1.03 -1.95 26.82
N SER A 60 0.71 -1.04 27.73
CA SER A 60 0.58 -1.37 29.16
C SER A 60 -0.70 -2.14 29.44
N SER A 61 -1.81 -1.75 28.80
CA SER A 61 -3.12 -2.40 28.90
C SER A 61 -3.83 -2.39 27.54
N ALA A 62 -4.05 -3.58 26.98
CA ALA A 62 -4.72 -3.76 25.68
C ALA A 62 -6.22 -3.50 25.74
N THR A 63 -6.83 -3.47 26.92
CA THR A 63 -8.26 -3.16 27.09
C THR A 63 -8.56 -1.67 27.12
N SER A 64 -7.53 -0.81 27.25
CA SER A 64 -7.70 0.63 27.45
C SER A 64 -6.83 1.51 26.54
N ASP A 65 -5.77 0.97 25.92
CA ASP A 65 -4.98 1.73 24.94
C ASP A 65 -5.81 1.92 23.65
N SER A 66 -5.94 3.17 23.20
CA SER A 66 -6.71 3.51 22.00
C SER A 66 -6.04 3.06 20.69
N GLY A 67 -4.77 2.67 20.74
CA GLY A 67 -3.94 2.42 19.57
C GLY A 67 -3.47 3.67 18.84
N ILE A 68 -3.98 4.86 19.16
CA ILE A 68 -3.58 6.11 18.49
C ILE A 68 -2.13 6.47 18.85
N GLY A 69 -1.38 6.97 17.87
CA GLY A 69 -0.02 7.44 18.04
C GLY A 69 1.04 6.41 17.66
N ASP A 70 2.26 6.64 18.15
CA ASP A 70 3.45 5.82 17.89
C ASP A 70 3.38 4.44 18.58
N GLY A 71 4.28 3.54 18.18
CA GLY A 71 4.48 2.23 18.77
C GLY A 71 4.13 1.07 17.85
N TRP A 72 3.64 1.34 16.64
CA TRP A 72 3.25 0.31 15.68
C TRP A 72 4.45 -0.18 14.88
N PHE A 73 4.61 -1.49 14.75
CA PHE A 73 5.55 -2.10 13.81
C PHE A 73 4.83 -3.16 12.98
N LYS A 74 5.12 -3.19 11.68
CA LYS A 74 4.51 -4.13 10.74
C LYS A 74 5.08 -5.53 10.97
N ILE A 75 4.25 -6.57 10.94
CA ILE A 75 4.68 -7.97 11.11
C ILE A 75 4.25 -8.89 9.95
N GLN A 76 3.32 -8.43 9.12
CA GLN A 76 2.88 -9.14 7.93
C GLN A 76 2.51 -8.11 6.85
N GLU A 77 2.79 -8.47 5.59
CA GLU A 77 2.19 -7.84 4.43
C GLU A 77 2.03 -8.84 3.28
N ASP A 78 0.97 -8.69 2.50
CA ASP A 78 0.78 -9.38 1.24
C ASP A 78 0.20 -8.40 0.21
N GLY A 79 1.00 -8.08 -0.80
CA GLY A 79 0.69 -7.04 -1.79
C GLY A 79 0.14 -7.62 -3.08
N PHE A 80 0.75 -7.24 -4.20
CA PHE A 80 0.46 -7.77 -5.53
C PHE A 80 1.59 -8.68 -5.97
N THR A 81 1.31 -9.97 -6.19
CA THR A 81 2.31 -10.95 -6.61
C THR A 81 1.71 -11.87 -7.66
N ASN A 82 2.38 -12.03 -8.80
CA ASN A 82 1.96 -12.90 -9.91
C ASN A 82 0.51 -12.66 -10.36
N GLY A 83 0.09 -11.39 -10.44
CA GLY A 83 -1.26 -11.06 -10.89
C GLY A 83 -2.35 -11.14 -9.83
N VAL A 84 -2.02 -11.52 -8.59
CA VAL A 84 -2.97 -11.74 -7.50
C VAL A 84 -2.67 -10.83 -6.32
N TRP A 85 -3.71 -10.19 -5.81
CA TRP A 85 -3.67 -9.32 -4.63
C TRP A 85 -3.84 -10.11 -3.33
N GLY A 86 -3.27 -9.62 -2.23
CA GLY A 86 -3.46 -10.19 -0.90
C GLY A 86 -4.93 -10.30 -0.52
N THR A 87 -5.75 -9.27 -0.79
CA THR A 87 -7.19 -9.33 -0.51
C THR A 87 -7.91 -10.42 -1.31
N GLU A 88 -7.49 -10.71 -2.55
CA GLU A 88 -8.06 -11.82 -3.34
C GLU A 88 -7.77 -13.17 -2.69
N LYS A 89 -6.59 -13.34 -2.09
CA LYS A 89 -6.25 -14.57 -1.36
C LYS A 89 -7.10 -14.73 -0.11
N VAL A 90 -7.38 -13.65 0.62
CA VAL A 90 -8.27 -13.68 1.80
C VAL A 90 -9.72 -13.97 1.40
N ILE A 91 -10.24 -13.28 0.37
CA ILE A 91 -11.60 -13.47 -0.14
C ILE A 91 -11.82 -14.92 -0.58
N ASN A 92 -10.91 -15.47 -1.38
CA ASN A 92 -11.01 -16.85 -1.87
C ASN A 92 -10.55 -17.89 -0.81
N GLY A 93 -9.87 -17.44 0.23
CA GLY A 93 -9.35 -18.24 1.34
C GLY A 93 -10.28 -18.29 2.56
N GLN A 94 -11.60 -18.14 2.36
CA GLN A 94 -12.61 -18.20 3.44
C GLN A 94 -12.43 -17.13 4.52
N GLY A 95 -11.88 -15.97 4.14
CA GLY A 95 -11.62 -14.85 5.03
C GLY A 95 -10.41 -15.03 5.95
N LYS A 96 -9.57 -16.03 5.72
CA LYS A 96 -8.40 -16.30 6.56
C LYS A 96 -7.23 -15.38 6.19
N HIS A 97 -6.86 -14.52 7.13
CA HIS A 97 -5.65 -13.70 7.06
C HIS A 97 -4.67 -14.17 8.14
N THR A 98 -3.72 -15.02 7.75
CA THR A 98 -2.73 -15.63 8.66
C THR A 98 -1.57 -14.69 8.93
N ILE A 99 -1.21 -14.52 10.20
CA ILE A 99 -0.26 -13.54 10.70
C ILE A 99 0.67 -14.22 11.70
N ARG A 100 1.98 -14.18 11.41
CA ARG A 100 3.03 -14.70 12.30
C ARG A 100 3.32 -13.72 13.43
N ILE A 101 3.22 -14.18 14.67
CA ILE A 101 3.67 -13.38 15.83
C ILE A 101 5.17 -13.61 16.01
N PRO A 102 6.02 -12.58 15.93
CA PRO A 102 7.46 -12.78 15.99
C PRO A 102 7.91 -13.36 17.35
N GLU A 103 8.77 -14.37 17.37
CA GLU A 103 9.26 -15.01 18.60
C GLU A 103 10.18 -14.13 19.47
N CYS A 104 10.82 -13.13 18.88
CA CYS A 104 11.88 -12.34 19.51
C CYS A 104 11.41 -11.05 20.19
N ILE A 105 10.12 -10.71 20.10
CA ILE A 105 9.57 -9.51 20.75
C ILE A 105 9.42 -9.74 22.26
N ALA A 106 9.30 -8.65 23.02
CA ALA A 106 9.05 -8.73 24.45
C ALA A 106 7.69 -9.39 24.74
N PRO A 107 7.55 -10.21 25.80
CA PRO A 107 6.25 -10.71 26.23
C PRO A 107 5.38 -9.59 26.81
N GLY A 108 4.09 -9.89 27.00
CA GLY A 108 3.10 -9.00 27.59
C GLY A 108 2.02 -8.54 26.60
N GLN A 109 1.28 -7.51 26.96
CA GLN A 109 0.11 -7.09 26.18
C GLN A 109 0.47 -6.26 24.94
N TYR A 110 -0.27 -6.52 23.85
CA TYR A 110 -0.18 -5.82 22.57
C TYR A 110 -1.58 -5.57 21.99
N LEU A 111 -1.69 -4.56 21.14
CA LEU A 111 -2.74 -4.48 20.14
C LEU A 111 -2.24 -5.10 18.83
N LEU A 112 -3.06 -5.95 18.21
CA LEU A 112 -2.85 -6.50 16.87
C LEU A 112 -3.82 -5.84 15.89
N ARG A 113 -3.30 -4.98 15.02
CA ARG A 113 -4.06 -4.32 13.96
C ARG A 113 -3.93 -5.13 12.67
N ALA A 114 -5.01 -5.77 12.24
CA ALA A 114 -5.09 -6.42 10.92
C ALA A 114 -5.83 -5.50 9.94
N GLU A 115 -5.37 -5.43 8.71
CA GLU A 115 -5.87 -4.49 7.70
C GLU A 115 -6.00 -5.13 6.32
N MET A 116 -7.06 -4.76 5.61
CA MET A 116 -7.18 -4.86 4.16
C MET A 116 -7.36 -3.46 3.58
N ILE A 117 -6.65 -3.16 2.49
CA ILE A 117 -6.82 -1.90 1.77
C ILE A 117 -7.43 -2.22 0.41
N ALA A 118 -8.58 -1.64 0.08
CA ALA A 118 -9.20 -1.77 -1.24
C ALA A 118 -8.83 -0.58 -2.12
N LEU A 119 -8.33 -0.88 -3.33
CA LEU A 119 -7.72 0.12 -4.23
C LEU A 119 -8.55 0.38 -5.49
N HIS A 120 -9.76 -0.19 -5.60
CA HIS A 120 -10.60 -0.05 -6.79
C HIS A 120 -10.99 1.40 -7.10
N GLY A 121 -11.08 2.27 -6.09
CA GLY A 121 -11.33 3.70 -6.21
C GLY A 121 -10.10 4.58 -5.99
N ALA A 122 -8.88 4.01 -5.94
CA ALA A 122 -7.67 4.71 -5.49
C ALA A 122 -6.97 5.58 -6.53
N GLY A 123 -7.55 5.80 -7.72
CA GLY A 123 -6.96 6.63 -8.77
C GLY A 123 -6.71 8.10 -8.37
N SER A 124 -7.42 8.56 -7.33
CA SER A 124 -7.26 9.86 -6.68
C SER A 124 -7.27 9.70 -5.15
N TYR A 125 -6.74 10.70 -4.44
CA TYR A 125 -6.87 10.78 -2.99
C TYR A 125 -7.82 11.94 -2.60
N PRO A 126 -8.80 11.72 -1.70
CA PRO A 126 -9.16 10.43 -1.09
C PRO A 126 -9.78 9.46 -2.11
N GLY A 127 -9.60 8.16 -1.89
CA GLY A 127 -10.12 7.12 -2.81
C GLY A 127 -9.84 5.69 -2.36
N ALA A 128 -8.62 5.39 -1.90
CA ALA A 128 -8.33 4.11 -1.25
C ALA A 128 -9.18 3.92 0.02
N GLN A 129 -9.68 2.71 0.23
CA GLN A 129 -10.54 2.36 1.36
C GLN A 129 -9.77 1.44 2.31
N PHE A 130 -9.68 1.83 3.57
CA PHE A 130 -8.86 1.18 4.59
C PHE A 130 -9.78 0.50 5.61
N TYR A 131 -9.75 -0.83 5.66
CA TYR A 131 -10.53 -1.65 6.60
C TYR A 131 -9.58 -2.24 7.62
N MET A 132 -9.69 -1.83 8.88
CA MET A 132 -8.84 -2.35 9.95
C MET A 132 -9.58 -2.46 11.28
N GLU A 133 -9.25 -3.49 12.04
CA GLU A 133 -9.68 -3.70 13.41
C GLU A 133 -8.49 -4.07 14.28
N CYS A 134 -8.62 -3.87 15.60
CA CYS A 134 -7.60 -4.21 16.58
C CYS A 134 -8.06 -5.34 17.50
N ALA A 135 -7.28 -6.41 17.58
CA ALA A 135 -7.43 -7.45 18.59
C ALA A 135 -6.55 -7.15 19.79
N GLN A 136 -7.02 -7.53 20.98
CA GLN A 136 -6.31 -7.40 22.24
C GLN A 136 -5.61 -8.73 22.53
N ILE A 137 -4.28 -8.74 22.60
CA ILE A 137 -3.52 -9.97 22.82
C ILE A 137 -2.53 -9.85 23.97
N ASN A 138 -2.27 -10.96 24.64
CA ASN A 138 -1.19 -11.13 25.60
C ASN A 138 -0.19 -12.12 25.02
N VAL A 139 0.97 -11.62 24.58
CA VAL A 139 2.04 -12.44 24.01
C VAL A 139 2.83 -13.08 25.15
N VAL A 140 2.94 -14.40 25.12
CA VAL A 140 3.74 -15.19 26.07
C VAL A 140 4.87 -15.89 25.33
N GLY A 141 5.95 -16.24 26.02
CA GLY A 141 7.10 -16.95 25.42
C GLY A 141 8.00 -16.12 24.50
N GLY A 142 7.72 -14.83 24.31
CA GLY A 142 8.59 -13.93 23.55
C GLY A 142 9.94 -13.72 24.26
N THR A 143 11.04 -13.75 23.50
CA THR A 143 12.39 -13.68 24.10
C THR A 143 12.78 -12.26 24.55
N GLY A 144 12.10 -11.22 24.05
CA GLY A 144 12.42 -9.83 24.37
C GLY A 144 13.78 -9.34 23.90
N THR A 145 14.38 -10.04 22.94
CA THR A 145 15.73 -9.73 22.41
C THR A 145 15.72 -8.66 21.32
N ALA A 146 14.56 -8.35 20.74
CA ALA A 146 14.42 -7.36 19.69
C ALA A 146 13.63 -6.13 20.14
N ASN A 147 14.00 -4.97 19.58
CA ASN A 147 13.28 -3.71 19.70
C ASN A 147 12.91 -3.19 18.30
N PRO A 148 11.71 -3.53 17.77
CA PRO A 148 11.29 -3.09 16.44
C PRO A 148 11.25 -1.57 16.32
N ALA A 149 11.68 -1.03 15.18
CA ALA A 149 11.42 0.37 14.85
C ALA A 149 9.92 0.59 14.65
N THR A 150 9.39 1.70 15.18
CA THR A 150 7.95 1.96 15.20
C THR A 150 7.55 3.14 14.33
N VAL A 151 6.27 3.20 14.02
CA VAL A 151 5.58 4.29 13.32
C VAL A 151 4.28 4.64 14.03
N SER A 152 3.73 5.80 13.68
CA SER A 152 2.45 6.28 14.24
C SER A 152 1.26 5.98 13.34
N PHE A 153 0.12 5.64 13.95
CA PHE A 153 -1.19 5.74 13.30
C PHE A 153 -2.07 6.76 14.02
N PRO A 154 -2.49 7.87 13.37
CA PRO A 154 -2.12 8.31 12.01
C PRO A 154 -0.64 8.72 11.89
N GLY A 155 -0.10 8.70 10.66
CA GLY A 155 1.26 9.15 10.34
C GLY A 155 2.01 8.24 9.35
N ALA A 156 1.91 6.93 9.51
CA ALA A 156 2.64 5.95 8.72
C ALA A 156 2.22 5.90 7.25
N TYR A 157 0.98 6.31 6.94
CA TYR A 157 0.44 6.38 5.59
C TYR A 157 0.21 7.84 5.19
N LYS A 158 0.49 8.14 3.92
CA LYS A 158 0.23 9.44 3.30
C LYS A 158 -0.70 9.25 2.12
N GLY A 159 -1.55 10.24 1.85
CA GLY A 159 -2.42 10.22 0.67
C GLY A 159 -1.64 10.14 -0.64
N THR A 160 -0.39 10.62 -0.64
CA THR A 160 0.52 10.59 -1.79
C THR A 160 1.37 9.32 -1.89
N ASP A 161 1.23 8.37 -0.97
CA ASP A 161 2.01 7.13 -1.06
C ASP A 161 1.64 6.38 -2.36
N PRO A 162 2.60 5.80 -3.08
CA PRO A 162 2.34 5.11 -4.36
C PRO A 162 1.47 3.85 -4.20
N GLY A 163 1.35 3.33 -2.96
CA GLY A 163 0.43 2.26 -2.61
C GLY A 163 -0.97 2.72 -2.18
N VAL A 164 -1.19 4.03 -2.05
CA VAL A 164 -2.44 4.66 -1.58
C VAL A 164 -3.14 5.41 -2.71
N GLN A 165 -2.41 6.15 -3.55
CA GLN A 165 -2.97 6.83 -4.72
C GLN A 165 -2.39 6.23 -6.01
N LEU A 166 -3.16 5.35 -6.63
CA LEU A 166 -2.83 4.66 -7.88
C LEU A 166 -4.08 4.17 -8.60
N SER A 167 -4.03 4.13 -9.93
CA SER A 167 -4.98 3.36 -10.74
C SER A 167 -4.51 1.91 -10.81
N ILE A 168 -5.32 0.96 -10.33
CA ILE A 168 -4.99 -0.47 -10.44
C ILE A 168 -5.38 -1.10 -11.79
N TYR A 169 -6.06 -0.34 -12.65
CA TYR A 169 -6.60 -0.83 -13.93
C TYR A 169 -5.75 -0.44 -15.12
N TYR A 170 -5.27 0.81 -15.16
CA TYR A 170 -4.50 1.33 -16.28
C TYR A 170 -3.51 2.41 -15.85
N PRO A 171 -2.22 2.30 -16.22
CA PRO A 171 -1.61 1.10 -16.80
C PRO A 171 -1.71 -0.09 -15.82
N PRO A 172 -1.73 -1.35 -16.30
CA PRO A 172 -1.80 -2.51 -15.41
C PRO A 172 -0.66 -2.49 -14.39
N VAL A 173 -0.99 -2.75 -13.12
CA VAL A 173 0.00 -2.79 -12.05
C VAL A 173 0.96 -3.96 -12.29
N THR A 174 2.25 -3.68 -12.30
CA THR A 174 3.32 -4.68 -12.40
C THR A 174 4.16 -4.76 -11.14
N ASN A 175 4.26 -3.64 -10.41
CA ASN A 175 4.92 -3.55 -9.12
C ASN A 175 4.06 -2.71 -8.18
N TYR A 176 3.72 -3.25 -7.01
CA TYR A 176 2.95 -2.56 -5.99
C TYR A 176 3.81 -2.30 -4.76
N ILE A 177 3.88 -1.03 -4.34
CA ILE A 177 4.60 -0.62 -3.12
C ILE A 177 3.59 -0.54 -1.99
N ILE A 178 3.64 -1.51 -1.09
CA ILE A 178 2.76 -1.57 0.08
C ILE A 178 3.05 -0.37 1.01
N PRO A 179 2.04 0.38 1.47
CA PRO A 179 2.26 1.55 2.32
C PRO A 179 2.78 1.17 3.71
N GLY A 180 3.41 2.14 4.38
CA GLY A 180 4.01 1.97 5.72
C GLY A 180 5.42 1.36 5.71
N PRO A 181 5.97 1.05 6.90
CA PRO A 181 7.31 0.49 7.03
C PRO A 181 7.39 -0.94 6.47
N ARG A 182 8.59 -1.47 6.27
CA ARG A 182 8.76 -2.90 5.94
C ARG A 182 8.38 -3.80 7.15
N PRO A 183 7.96 -5.05 6.92
CA PRO A 183 7.72 -5.99 8.00
C PRO A 183 8.98 -6.19 8.83
N PHE A 184 8.81 -6.15 10.14
CA PHE A 184 9.80 -6.56 11.11
C PHE A 184 10.04 -8.07 11.02
N THR A 185 11.30 -8.48 11.12
CA THR A 185 11.72 -9.88 11.16
C THR A 185 12.65 -10.13 12.33
N CYS A 186 12.48 -11.24 13.04
CA CYS A 186 13.44 -11.69 14.04
C CYS A 186 14.77 -12.02 13.34
N SER A 187 15.77 -11.19 13.61
CA SER A 187 17.15 -11.49 13.19
C SER A 187 17.72 -12.45 14.22
N GLY A 188 18.15 -13.65 13.80
CA GLY A 188 19.01 -14.45 14.66
C GLY A 188 20.27 -13.63 14.95
N GLY A 189 20.42 -13.17 16.20
CA GLY A 189 21.55 -12.40 16.75
C GLY A 189 22.52 -11.77 15.73
N GLY A 190 22.23 -10.55 15.27
CA GLY A 190 23.14 -9.79 14.43
C GLY A 190 22.74 -8.31 14.43
N SER A 191 23.62 -7.47 14.96
CA SER A 191 23.48 -6.02 15.09
C SER A 191 22.92 -5.37 13.81
N SER A 192 21.85 -4.56 13.94
CA SER A 192 21.44 -3.66 12.87
C SER A 192 22.62 -2.80 12.42
N PRO A 193 22.88 -2.65 11.12
CA PRO A 193 23.72 -1.56 10.67
C PRO A 193 23.00 -0.23 11.00
N PRO A 194 23.72 0.82 11.41
CA PRO A 194 23.15 2.15 11.60
C PRO A 194 22.58 2.68 10.27
N PRO A 195 21.67 3.68 10.30
CA PRO A 195 21.16 4.28 9.07
C PRO A 195 22.32 4.86 8.26
N THR A 196 22.64 4.25 7.12
CA THR A 196 23.62 4.80 6.18
C THR A 196 23.02 6.03 5.54
N THR A 197 23.46 7.20 5.99
CA THR A 197 23.38 8.45 5.23
C THR A 197 24.06 8.21 3.86
N PRO A 198 23.47 8.61 2.73
CA PRO A 198 24.14 8.50 1.44
C PRO A 198 25.43 9.33 1.46
N PRO A 199 26.57 8.82 0.97
CA PRO A 199 27.77 9.64 0.81
C PRO A 199 27.51 10.77 -0.20
N PRO A 200 28.17 11.93 -0.07
CA PRO A 200 28.13 12.96 -1.12
C PRO A 200 28.64 12.36 -2.43
N ALA A 201 27.91 12.59 -3.52
CA ALA A 201 28.33 12.19 -4.86
C ALA A 201 29.69 12.83 -5.18
N THR A 202 30.73 12.00 -5.21
CA THR A 202 32.03 12.39 -5.76
C THR A 202 32.00 12.17 -7.26
N THR A 203 32.23 13.25 -8.00
CA THR A 203 32.30 13.28 -9.45
C THR A 203 33.56 12.54 -9.91
N ALA A 204 33.40 11.30 -10.38
CA ALA A 204 34.46 10.61 -11.10
C ALA A 204 34.38 10.96 -12.60
N ALA A 205 35.52 11.31 -13.19
CA ALA A 205 35.65 11.63 -14.60
C ALA A 205 35.33 10.41 -15.49
N PRO A 206 34.82 10.62 -16.73
CA PRO A 206 34.48 9.52 -17.64
C PRO A 206 35.74 8.81 -18.16
N PRO A 207 35.72 7.50 -18.38
CA PRO A 207 36.81 6.80 -19.06
C PRO A 207 36.78 7.13 -20.57
N THR A 208 37.94 7.36 -21.15
CA THR A 208 38.17 7.50 -22.60
C THR A 208 38.02 6.15 -23.28
N GLN A 209 36.98 5.99 -24.11
CA GLN A 209 36.75 4.82 -24.95
C GLN A 209 37.32 5.06 -26.36
N PRO A 210 37.99 4.07 -27.00
CA PRO A 210 38.46 4.19 -28.38
C PRO A 210 37.30 4.14 -29.39
N PRO A 211 37.47 4.72 -30.60
CA PRO A 211 36.37 4.96 -31.54
C PRO A 211 35.81 3.65 -32.11
N PRO A 212 34.48 3.48 -32.23
CA PRO A 212 33.89 2.36 -32.95
C PRO A 212 34.06 2.50 -34.47
N ALA A 213 34.37 1.39 -35.12
CA ALA A 213 34.41 1.26 -36.57
C ALA A 213 33.01 1.47 -37.18
N THR A 214 32.96 2.26 -38.25
CA THR A 214 31.74 2.59 -39.00
C THR A 214 31.27 1.43 -39.87
N THR A 215 30.10 0.88 -39.55
CA THR A 215 29.26 0.13 -40.48
C THR A 215 27.98 0.92 -40.70
N ALA A 216 27.74 1.34 -41.94
CA ALA A 216 26.58 2.11 -42.33
C ALA A 216 25.31 1.27 -42.23
N VAL A 217 24.38 1.69 -41.38
CA VAL A 217 23.01 1.16 -41.28
C VAL A 217 22.08 2.17 -41.96
N PRO A 218 21.17 1.75 -42.86
CA PRO A 218 20.28 2.67 -43.55
C PRO A 218 19.24 3.27 -42.57
N PRO A 219 18.74 4.50 -42.85
CA PRO A 219 17.87 5.23 -41.93
C PRO A 219 16.51 4.52 -41.76
N PRO A 220 15.89 4.57 -40.57
CA PRO A 220 14.49 4.17 -40.41
C PRO A 220 13.60 5.19 -41.12
N ALA A 221 12.64 4.69 -41.90
CA ALA A 221 11.60 5.52 -42.50
C ALA A 221 10.77 6.20 -41.41
N THR A 222 10.76 7.54 -41.44
CA THR A 222 9.85 8.37 -40.64
C THR A 222 8.44 8.28 -41.21
N THR A 223 7.54 7.59 -40.51
CA THR A 223 6.10 7.70 -40.76
C THR A 223 5.60 8.93 -40.01
N ALA A 224 5.38 10.02 -40.73
CA ALA A 224 4.63 11.17 -40.22
C ALA A 224 3.18 10.72 -39.93
N ALA A 225 2.74 10.87 -38.69
CA ALA A 225 1.33 10.75 -38.34
C ALA A 225 0.54 11.93 -38.95
N PRO A 226 -0.69 11.73 -39.44
CA PRO A 226 -1.45 12.79 -40.08
C PRO A 226 -1.84 13.88 -39.07
N PRO A 227 -1.99 15.14 -39.50
CA PRO A 227 -2.55 16.18 -38.65
C PRO A 227 -4.00 15.82 -38.33
N ALA A 228 -4.33 15.62 -37.05
CA ALA A 228 -5.70 15.47 -36.62
C ALA A 228 -6.41 16.82 -36.80
N THR A 229 -7.14 16.98 -37.90
CA THR A 229 -8.02 18.11 -38.19
C THR A 229 -9.31 18.04 -37.37
N GLY A 230 -9.18 17.93 -36.06
CA GLY A 230 -10.29 17.91 -35.10
C GLY A 230 -9.73 18.08 -33.70
N GLY A 231 -10.25 19.04 -32.94
CA GLY A 231 -9.86 19.23 -31.54
C GLY A 231 -10.11 17.98 -30.69
N ALA A 232 -9.59 17.97 -29.46
CA ALA A 232 -9.85 16.95 -28.46
C ALA A 232 -11.35 16.89 -28.12
N ALA A 233 -11.89 15.67 -27.99
CA ALA A 233 -13.30 15.44 -27.64
C ALA A 233 -13.64 15.99 -26.23
N GLN A 234 -14.93 16.09 -25.89
CA GLN A 234 -15.34 16.42 -24.53
C GLN A 234 -14.64 15.49 -23.52
N TRP A 235 -14.11 16.07 -22.45
CA TRP A 235 -13.33 15.42 -21.39
C TRP A 235 -11.95 14.89 -21.77
N ALA A 236 -11.52 15.04 -23.04
CA ALA A 236 -10.17 14.67 -23.46
C ALA A 236 -9.14 15.76 -23.10
N GLN A 237 -7.87 15.34 -23.00
CA GLN A 237 -6.77 16.24 -22.70
C GLN A 237 -6.47 17.15 -23.90
N CYS A 238 -6.36 18.45 -23.63
CA CYS A 238 -6.09 19.47 -24.62
C CYS A 238 -4.86 20.32 -24.30
N GLY A 239 -4.09 19.96 -23.27
CA GLY A 239 -2.90 20.71 -22.86
C GLY A 239 -2.23 20.15 -21.62
N GLY A 240 -1.10 20.77 -21.25
CA GLY A 240 -0.23 20.34 -20.15
C GLY A 240 1.23 20.20 -20.57
N VAL A 241 2.16 20.37 -19.65
CA VAL A 241 3.60 20.15 -19.88
C VAL A 241 3.83 18.72 -20.41
N GLY A 242 4.41 18.62 -21.60
CA GLY A 242 4.71 17.35 -22.29
C GLY A 242 3.58 16.81 -23.19
N HIS A 243 2.42 17.47 -23.27
CA HIS A 243 1.32 17.05 -24.15
C HIS A 243 1.68 17.30 -25.62
N THR A 244 1.64 16.24 -26.44
CA THR A 244 1.90 16.28 -27.89
C THR A 244 0.63 16.10 -28.73
N GLY A 245 -0.54 16.02 -28.08
CA GLY A 245 -1.85 15.84 -28.73
C GLY A 245 -2.53 17.16 -29.13
N PRO A 246 -3.84 17.12 -29.47
CA PRO A 246 -4.59 18.31 -29.85
C PRO A 246 -4.57 19.37 -28.74
N THR A 247 -4.38 20.64 -29.12
CA THR A 247 -4.37 21.78 -28.19
C THR A 247 -5.67 22.59 -28.20
N THR A 248 -6.62 22.19 -29.04
CA THR A 248 -7.96 22.75 -29.16
C THR A 248 -8.99 21.68 -28.85
N CYS A 249 -10.23 22.08 -28.53
CA CYS A 249 -11.34 21.17 -28.27
C CYS A 249 -12.34 21.18 -29.43
N VAL A 250 -13.06 20.08 -29.62
CA VAL A 250 -14.23 20.06 -30.51
C VAL A 250 -15.26 21.05 -29.96
N ALA A 251 -15.83 21.89 -30.83
CA ALA A 251 -16.92 22.79 -30.43
C ALA A 251 -18.09 21.96 -29.85
N PRO A 252 -18.73 22.40 -28.76
CA PRO A 252 -18.67 23.73 -28.13
C PRO A 252 -17.65 23.87 -26.97
N TYR A 253 -16.80 22.87 -26.73
CA TYR A 253 -15.99 22.81 -25.50
C TYR A 253 -14.78 23.73 -25.54
N LYS A 254 -14.29 24.12 -24.36
CA LYS A 254 -13.07 24.93 -24.22
C LYS A 254 -11.98 24.11 -23.54
N CYS A 255 -10.73 24.41 -23.87
CA CYS A 255 -9.61 23.81 -23.19
C CYS A 255 -9.36 24.53 -21.86
N ASN A 256 -9.71 23.89 -20.76
CA ASN A 256 -9.58 24.46 -19.41
C ASN A 256 -8.34 23.89 -18.72
N VAL A 257 -7.47 24.76 -18.21
CA VAL A 257 -6.27 24.34 -17.46
C VAL A 257 -6.70 23.81 -16.10
N VAL A 258 -6.37 22.56 -15.81
CA VAL A 258 -6.62 21.94 -14.48
C VAL A 258 -5.37 22.08 -13.61
N ASN A 259 -4.20 21.83 -14.20
CA ASN A 259 -2.90 22.05 -13.57
C ASN A 259 -1.80 22.18 -14.65
N GLN A 260 -0.55 22.40 -14.22
CA GLN A 260 0.58 22.61 -15.13
C GLN A 260 0.83 21.44 -16.11
N TYR A 261 0.43 20.21 -15.76
CA TYR A 261 0.61 19.01 -16.57
C TYR A 261 -0.66 18.57 -17.30
N TYR A 262 -1.81 19.21 -17.06
CA TYR A 262 -3.09 18.73 -17.57
C TYR A 262 -4.10 19.86 -17.81
N SER A 263 -4.65 19.91 -19.02
CA SER A 263 -5.81 20.73 -19.41
C SER A 263 -6.85 19.85 -20.09
N GLN A 264 -8.14 20.10 -19.85
CA GLN A 264 -9.23 19.23 -20.29
C GLN A 264 -10.31 20.00 -21.05
N CYS A 265 -10.91 19.36 -22.05
CA CYS A 265 -12.03 19.91 -22.81
C CYS A 265 -13.35 19.81 -22.05
N TYR A 266 -13.96 20.94 -21.69
CA TYR A 266 -15.35 21.02 -21.22
C TYR A 266 -15.94 22.43 -21.35
#